data_AF-A0A960WP34-F1
#
_entry.id   AF-A0A960WP34-F1
#
_cell.length_a   1.000
_cell.length_b   1.000
_cell.length_c   1.000
_cell.angle_alpha   90.00
_cell.angle_beta   90.00
_cell.angle_gamma   90.00
#
_symmetry.space_group_name_H-M   'P 1'
#
loop_
_entity.id
_entity.type
_entity.pdbx_description
1 polymer ?
#
loop_
_entity_poly.entity_id
_entity_poly.type
_entity_poly.pdbx_seq_one_letter_code
_entity_poly.pdbx_strand_id
1 'polypeptide(L)' 'MLPFRASLLAALLATCLATLQGEENWPRFRGPNGNGVSTTVSIPAPWPENGLRWSADLPGIGHGSPVVWG' A
#
# COMPACT_ATOMS: atom_id res chain seq x y z
N MET A 1 -36.79 10.70 -19.06
CA MET A 1 -36.27 10.94 -17.69
C MET A 1 -35.53 9.74 -17.08
N LEU A 2 -35.68 8.49 -17.58
CA LEU A 2 -34.92 7.32 -17.11
C LEU A 2 -33.39 7.30 -17.41
N PRO A 3 -32.87 7.77 -18.56
CA PRO A 3 -31.45 7.56 -18.89
C PRO A 3 -30.51 8.38 -18.00
N PHE A 4 -30.93 9.59 -17.61
CA PHE A 4 -30.16 10.45 -16.71
C PHE A 4 -29.91 9.82 -15.33
N ARG A 5 -30.87 9.06 -14.80
CA ARG A 5 -30.73 8.38 -13.50
C ARG A 5 -29.76 7.21 -13.58
N ALA A 6 -29.79 6.45 -14.68
CA ALA A 6 -28.87 5.35 -14.91
C ALA A 6 -27.42 5.86 -15.13
N SER A 7 -27.25 6.94 -15.89
CA SER A 7 -25.95 7.58 -16.10
C SER A 7 -25.36 8.17 -14.82
N LEU A 8 -26.18 8.76 -13.94
CA LEU A 8 -25.73 9.29 -12.66
C LEU A 8 -25.27 8.17 -11.70
N LEU A 9 -26.01 7.06 -11.65
CA LEU A 9 -25.62 5.89 -10.87
C LEU A 9 -24.31 5.27 -11.37
N ALA A 10 -24.16 5.15 -12.70
CA ALA A 10 -22.93 4.62 -13.30
C ALA A 10 -21.72 5.51 -13.00
N ALA A 11 -21.89 6.84 -13.04
CA ALA A 11 -20.85 7.79 -12.69
C ALA A 11 -20.44 7.69 -11.21
N LEU A 12 -21.42 7.62 -10.30
CA LEU A 12 -21.19 7.44 -8.86
C LEU A 12 -20.44 6.14 -8.55
N LEU A 13 -20.84 5.03 -9.18
CA LEU A 13 -20.21 3.73 -8.98
C LEU A 13 -18.76 3.72 -9.49
N ALA A 14 -18.51 4.36 -10.65
CA ALA A 14 -17.16 4.50 -11.19
C ALA A 14 -16.23 5.32 -10.28
N THR A 15 -16.73 6.39 -9.66
CA THR A 15 -15.95 7.17 -8.67
C THR A 15 -15.65 6.40 -7.38
N CYS A 16 -16.56 5.56 -6.90
CA CYS A 16 -16.28 4.71 -5.73
C CYS A 16 -15.19 3.67 -6.04
N LEU A 17 -15.24 3.05 -7.23
CA LEU A 17 -14.24 2.07 -7.65
C LEU A 17 -12.85 2.69 -7.86
N ALA A 18 -12.76 3.97 -8.24
CA ALA A 18 -11.49 4.68 -8.39
C ALA A 18 -10.77 4.98 -7.06
N THR A 19 -11.45 4.86 -5.91
CA THR A 19 -10.81 5.01 -4.58
C THR A 19 -10.26 3.69 -4.02
N LEU A 20 -10.61 2.57 -4.66
CA LEU A 20 -10.01 1.28 -4.37
C LEU A 20 -8.73 1.17 -5.19
N GLN A 21 -7.61 1.64 -4.66
CA GLN A 21 -6.27 1.01 -4.78
C GLN A 21 -5.15 2.00 -4.45
N GLY A 22 -4.52 1.77 -3.30
CA GLY A 22 -3.15 2.15 -2.97
C GLY A 22 -2.57 1.04 -2.10
N GLU A 23 -1.26 0.79 -2.18
CA GLU A 23 -0.61 -0.11 -1.22
C GLU A 23 -0.88 0.39 0.21
N GLU A 24 -1.01 -0.54 1.16
CA GLU A 24 -1.22 -0.15 2.55
C GLU A 24 0.03 0.59 3.04
N ASN A 25 -0.10 1.91 3.23
CA ASN A 25 0.98 2.75 3.77
C ASN A 25 1.50 2.15 5.07
N TRP A 26 2.79 2.35 5.38
CA TRP A 26 3.41 1.95 6.64
C TRP A 26 3.87 3.19 7.41
N PRO A 27 2.96 3.97 8.01
CA PRO A 27 3.24 5.35 8.43
C PRO A 27 4.03 5.49 9.74
N ARG A 28 4.26 4.39 10.48
CA ARG A 28 4.83 4.44 11.84
C ARG A 28 5.52 3.15 12.24
N PHE A 29 6.14 3.17 13.41
CA PHE A 29 6.69 1.97 14.04
C PHE A 29 5.64 0.87 14.11
N ARG A 30 5.98 -0.31 13.57
CA ARG A 30 5.09 -1.48 13.48
C ARG A 30 3.81 -1.26 12.64
N GLY A 31 3.80 -0.29 11.74
CA GLY A 31 2.80 -0.18 10.66
C GLY A 31 1.47 0.46 11.09
N PRO A 32 0.44 0.37 10.24
CA PRO A 32 -0.86 1.04 10.41
C PRO A 32 -1.50 0.79 11.77
N ASN A 33 -1.43 -0.46 12.24
CA ASN A 33 -2.05 -0.93 13.47
C ASN A 33 -1.07 -1.06 14.65
N GLY A 34 0.22 -0.73 14.46
CA GLY A 34 1.24 -0.82 15.51
C GLY A 34 1.57 -2.25 15.97
N ASN A 35 1.13 -3.27 15.25
CA ASN A 35 1.32 -4.68 15.59
C ASN A 35 2.39 -5.38 14.75
N GLY A 36 2.92 -4.74 13.69
CA GLY A 36 3.99 -5.28 12.85
C GLY A 36 3.51 -6.33 11.85
N VAL A 37 2.22 -6.34 11.53
CA VAL A 37 1.62 -7.30 10.60
C VAL A 37 1.27 -6.61 9.28
N SER A 38 1.72 -7.19 8.16
CA SER A 38 1.29 -6.81 6.82
C SER A 38 0.17 -7.72 6.32
N THR A 39 -0.77 -7.17 5.56
CA THR A 39 -1.82 -7.92 4.85
C THR A 39 -1.36 -8.41 3.47
N THR A 40 -0.15 -8.02 3.04
CA THR A 40 0.40 -8.36 1.71
C THR A 40 0.55 -9.87 1.55
N VAL A 41 -0.02 -10.38 0.47
CA VAL A 41 0.12 -11.78 0.04
C VAL A 41 1.15 -11.88 -1.09
N SER A 42 1.67 -13.08 -1.33
CA SER A 42 2.58 -13.36 -2.45
C SER A 42 3.98 -12.73 -2.34
N ILE A 43 4.49 -12.53 -1.12
CA ILE A 43 5.90 -12.16 -0.90
C ILE A 43 6.79 -13.34 -1.32
N PRO A 44 7.77 -13.16 -2.23
CA PRO A 44 8.65 -14.23 -2.66
C PRO A 44 9.45 -14.83 -1.49
N ALA A 45 9.39 -16.15 -1.36
CA ALA A 45 10.25 -16.93 -0.49
C ALA A 45 10.70 -18.19 -1.27
N PRO A 46 11.99 -18.33 -1.62
CA PRO A 46 13.13 -17.49 -1.25
C PRO A 46 13.15 -16.11 -1.94
N TRP A 47 13.94 -15.19 -1.41
CA TRP A 47 14.18 -13.89 -2.02
C TRP A 47 14.98 -14.05 -3.32
N PRO A 48 14.60 -13.39 -4.44
CA PRO A 48 15.32 -13.53 -5.70
C PRO A 48 16.67 -12.79 -5.66
N GLU A 49 17.69 -13.36 -6.30
CA GLU A 49 19.06 -12.79 -6.34
C GLU A 49 19.10 -11.35 -6.88
N ASN A 50 18.22 -11.03 -7.83
CA ASN A 50 18.06 -9.71 -8.44
C ASN A 50 16.84 -8.93 -7.88
N GLY A 51 16.32 -9.32 -6.71
CA GLY A 51 15.16 -8.68 -6.09
C GLY A 51 15.42 -7.34 -5.40
N LEU A 52 16.69 -7.00 -5.16
CA LEU A 52 17.05 -5.77 -4.45
C LEU A 52 16.95 -4.57 -5.39
N ARG A 53 15.98 -3.68 -5.14
CA ARG A 53 15.81 -2.44 -5.93
C ARG A 53 16.77 -1.33 -5.51
N TRP A 54 17.02 -1.20 -4.20
CA TRP A 54 17.91 -0.19 -3.65
C TRP A 54 18.37 -0.60 -2.25
N SER A 55 19.48 -0.03 -1.81
CA SER A 55 19.99 -0.10 -0.44
C SER A 55 20.60 1.24 -0.07
N ALA A 56 20.60 1.58 1.22
CA ALA A 56 21.19 2.80 1.73
C ALA A 56 21.92 2.51 3.04
N ASP A 57 23.16 2.99 3.16
CA ASP A 57 23.91 2.90 4.40
C ASP A 57 23.39 3.94 5.40
N LEU A 58 23.10 3.50 6.63
CA LEU A 58 22.64 4.37 7.71
C LEU A 58 23.77 4.60 8.72
N PRO A 59 24.02 5.86 9.15
CA PRO A 59 25.06 6.14 10.12
C PRO A 59 24.64 5.69 11.53
N GLY A 60 25.60 5.15 12.28
CA GLY A 60 25.41 4.77 13.69
C GLY A 60 24.68 3.45 13.89
N ILE A 61 24.25 3.21 15.14
CA ILE A 61 23.47 2.04 15.54
C ILE A 61 22.06 2.52 15.88
N GLY A 62 21.04 1.89 15.31
CA GLY A 62 19.64 2.30 15.50
C GLY A 62 18.67 1.13 15.51
N HIS A 63 17.53 1.34 16.17
CA HIS A 63 16.42 0.37 16.27
C HIS A 63 15.17 0.91 15.53
N GLY A 64 15.37 1.43 14.33
CA GLY A 64 14.29 1.98 13.50
C GLY A 64 13.54 0.91 12.71
N SER A 65 12.27 1.18 12.40
CA SER A 65 11.54 0.46 11.34
C SER A 65 11.36 1.39 10.15
N PRO A 66 11.34 0.86 8.91
CA PRO A 66 11.00 1.68 7.75
C PRO A 66 9.60 2.29 7.92
N VAL A 67 9.46 3.55 7.48
CA VAL A 67 8.18 4.22 7.27
C VAL A 67 8.02 4.39 5.78
N VAL A 68 6.92 3.87 5.23
CA VAL A 68 6.65 3.88 3.79
C VAL A 68 5.34 4.63 3.56
N TRP A 69 5.36 5.59 2.66
CA TRP A 69 4.18 6.34 2.24
C TRP A 69 4.26 6.59 0.73
N GLY A 70 3.19 6.27 -0.02
CA GLY A 70 3.19 6.40 -1.48
C GLY A 70 1.98 5.81 -2.18
#